data_AF-A0A523S6B7-F1
#
_entry.id   AF-A0A523S6B7-F1
#
_cell.length_a   1.000
_cell.length_b   1.000
_cell.length_c   1.000
_cell.angle_alpha   90.00
_cell.angle_beta   90.00
_cell.angle_gamma   90.00
#
_symmetry.space_group_name_H-M   'P 1'
#
loop_
_entity.id
_entity.type
_entity.pdbx_description
1 polymer ?
#
loop_
_entity_poly.entity_id
_entity_poly.type
_entity_poly.pdbx_seq_one_letter_code
_entity_poly.pdbx_strand_id
1 'polypeptide(L)'
;MIKSRTCPKCGSKQIAGPHRVAGGGYIRVNLQGFSTATLDSFICSECGYTEFYADKMGLQNIRSKGKFILNPRRGASRVPKRCPSCGAKTRPGSSYCHECATQFN
;
A
#
# COMPACT_ATOMS: atom_id res chain seq x y z
N MET A 1 -10.78 -13.67 -8.09
CA MET A 1 -10.96 -15.11 -8.35
C MET A 1 -11.42 -15.88 -7.12
N ILE A 2 -10.74 -15.78 -5.97
CA ILE A 2 -11.03 -16.67 -4.82
C ILE A 2 -12.30 -16.29 -4.06
N LYS A 3 -12.58 -14.99 -3.88
CA LYS A 3 -13.83 -14.53 -3.26
C LYS A 3 -15.05 -14.78 -4.15
N SER A 4 -14.93 -14.52 -5.45
CA SER A 4 -16.01 -14.64 -6.44
C SER A 4 -16.15 -16.04 -7.05
N ARG A 5 -15.20 -16.94 -6.78
CA ARG A 5 -15.04 -18.26 -7.42
C ARG A 5 -15.08 -18.22 -8.96
N THR A 6 -14.74 -17.07 -9.54
CA THR A 6 -14.87 -16.78 -10.97
C THR A 6 -13.75 -15.85 -11.41
N CYS A 7 -13.21 -16.07 -12.61
CA CYS A 7 -12.22 -15.21 -13.25
C CYS A 7 -12.84 -13.85 -13.58
N PRO A 8 -12.29 -12.73 -13.06
CA PRO A 8 -12.82 -11.40 -13.32
C PRO A 8 -12.54 -10.90 -14.75
N LYS A 9 -11.65 -11.56 -15.49
CA LYS A 9 -11.33 -11.19 -16.88
C LYS A 9 -12.22 -11.87 -17.91
N CYS A 10 -12.50 -13.16 -17.76
CA CYS A 10 -13.22 -13.94 -18.78
C CYS A 10 -14.46 -14.68 -18.26
N GLY A 11 -14.78 -14.60 -16.96
CA GLY A 11 -15.94 -15.30 -16.38
C GLY A 11 -15.77 -16.80 -16.17
N SER A 12 -14.61 -17.40 -16.51
CA SER A 12 -14.36 -18.82 -16.28
C SER A 12 -14.34 -19.18 -14.80
N LYS A 13 -14.77 -20.41 -14.48
CA LYS A 13 -14.68 -21.02 -13.14
C LYS A 13 -13.46 -21.95 -12.99
N GLN A 14 -12.69 -22.15 -14.06
CA GLN A 14 -11.49 -22.97 -14.02
C GLN A 14 -10.30 -22.15 -13.50
N ILE A 15 -9.98 -22.35 -12.22
CA ILE A 15 -8.96 -21.60 -11.47
C ILE A 15 -7.98 -22.60 -10.86
N ALA A 16 -6.70 -22.46 -11.19
CA ALA A 16 -5.59 -23.24 -10.63
C ALA A 16 -4.92 -22.49 -9.46
N GLY A 17 -4.51 -23.22 -8.42
CA GLY A 17 -3.83 -22.70 -7.23
C GLY A 17 -4.36 -23.30 -5.92
N PRO A 18 -3.81 -22.92 -4.74
CA PRO A 18 -2.72 -21.97 -4.57
C PRO A 18 -1.39 -22.54 -5.03
N HIS A 19 -0.70 -21.83 -5.91
CA HIS A 19 0.71 -22.10 -6.19
C HIS A 19 1.52 -21.14 -5.35
N ARG A 20 2.28 -21.71 -4.41
CA ARG A 20 3.39 -20.99 -3.80
C ARG A 20 4.41 -20.76 -4.89
N VAL A 21 4.63 -19.51 -5.26
CA VAL A 21 5.68 -19.17 -6.21
C VAL A 21 7.01 -19.23 -5.46
N ALA A 22 7.55 -20.44 -5.26
CA ALA A 22 8.89 -20.66 -4.71
C ALA A 22 9.42 -22.08 -4.98
N GLY A 23 10.38 -22.18 -5.89
CA GLY A 23 11.28 -23.30 -6.12
C GLY A 23 12.74 -22.82 -6.12
N GLY A 24 13.16 -22.11 -5.06
CA GLY A 24 14.55 -21.65 -4.86
C GLY A 24 14.73 -20.16 -4.53
N GLY A 25 13.70 -19.32 -4.71
CA GLY A 25 13.72 -17.91 -4.35
C GLY A 25 12.32 -17.30 -4.39
N TYR A 26 12.01 -16.43 -3.44
CA TYR A 26 10.70 -15.76 -3.36
C TYR A 26 10.61 -14.64 -4.42
N ILE A 27 9.52 -14.55 -5.18
CA ILE A 27 9.16 -13.27 -5.84
C ILE A 27 8.83 -12.29 -4.72
N ARG A 28 9.81 -11.47 -4.36
CA ARG A 28 9.67 -10.47 -3.30
C ARG A 28 9.06 -9.22 -3.91
N VAL A 29 7.96 -8.76 -3.32
CA VAL A 29 7.59 -7.36 -3.49
C VAL A 29 8.69 -6.55 -2.82
N ASN A 30 9.48 -5.82 -3.62
CA ASN A 30 10.57 -5.00 -3.11
C ASN A 30 9.98 -3.81 -2.36
N LEU A 31 9.91 -3.93 -1.04
CA LEU A 31 9.67 -2.81 -0.15
C LEU A 31 11.04 -2.23 0.20
N GLN A 32 11.19 -0.90 0.20
CA GLN A 32 12.46 -0.24 0.52
C GLN A 32 13.04 -0.82 1.83
N GLY A 33 14.11 -1.62 1.71
CA GLY A 33 14.85 -2.22 2.82
C GLY A 33 14.27 -3.50 3.45
N PHE A 34 13.22 -4.12 2.88
CA PHE A 34 12.55 -5.28 3.52
C PHE A 34 12.13 -6.37 2.51
N SER A 35 12.53 -7.62 2.77
CA SER A 35 12.05 -8.82 2.06
C SER A 35 10.80 -9.35 2.75
N THR A 36 9.60 -9.04 2.25
CA THR A 36 8.43 -9.09 3.14
C THR A 36 7.09 -9.37 2.48
N ALA A 37 6.94 -10.51 1.82
CA ALA A 37 5.66 -11.22 1.67
C ALA A 37 5.91 -12.56 0.97
N THR A 38 5.42 -13.67 1.54
CA THR A 38 5.15 -14.85 0.71
C THR A 38 3.89 -14.57 -0.08
N LEU A 39 3.89 -14.91 -1.38
CA LEU A 39 2.75 -14.72 -2.25
C LEU A 39 2.18 -16.08 -2.65
N ASP A 40 0.89 -16.25 -2.40
CA ASP A 40 0.12 -17.30 -3.03
C ASP A 40 -0.44 -16.77 -4.34
N SER A 41 -0.27 -17.55 -5.40
CA SER A 41 -0.78 -17.22 -6.73
C SER A 41 -1.93 -18.14 -7.12
N PHE A 42 -2.91 -17.56 -7.79
CA PHE A 42 -4.00 -18.28 -8.43
C PHE A 42 -4.10 -17.81 -9.87
N ILE A 43 -4.35 -18.73 -10.78
CA ILE A 43 -4.27 -18.51 -12.22
C ILE A 43 -5.55 -19.05 -12.87
N CYS A 44 -6.21 -18.27 -13.72
CA CYS A 44 -7.27 -18.79 -14.57
C CYS A 44 -6.68 -19.63 -15.70
N SER A 45 -7.07 -20.90 -15.83
CA SER A 45 -6.53 -21.79 -16.86
C SER A 45 -6.97 -21.40 -18.28
N GLU A 46 -8.08 -20.68 -18.42
CA GLU A 46 -8.64 -20.32 -19.72
C GLU A 46 -7.99 -19.06 -20.33
N CYS A 47 -7.67 -18.06 -19.49
CA CYS A 47 -7.19 -16.76 -19.98
C CYS A 47 -5.87 -16.30 -19.35
N GLY A 48 -5.28 -17.10 -18.45
CA GLY A 48 -4.00 -16.79 -17.80
C GLY A 48 -4.05 -15.65 -16.77
N TYR A 49 -5.21 -15.04 -16.54
CA TYR A 49 -5.33 -13.99 -15.53
C TYR A 49 -4.89 -14.52 -14.16
N THR A 50 -3.94 -13.82 -13.54
CA THR A 50 -3.26 -14.24 -12.32
C THR A 50 -3.51 -13.24 -11.20
N GLU A 51 -3.90 -13.74 -10.02
CA GLU A 51 -4.02 -12.97 -8.78
C GLU A 51 -2.98 -13.44 -7.77
N PHE A 52 -2.32 -12.47 -7.13
CA PHE A 52 -1.39 -12.70 -6.03
C PHE A 52 -2.00 -12.24 -4.70
N TYR A 53 -1.82 -13.05 -3.67
CA TYR A 53 -2.25 -12.75 -2.31
C TYR A 53 -1.05 -12.80 -1.39
N ALA A 54 -0.80 -11.69 -0.70
CA ALA A 54 0.20 -11.63 0.37
C ALA A 54 -0.33 -12.30 1.63
N ASP A 55 0.56 -13.00 2.33
CA ASP A 55 0.30 -13.53 3.66
C ASP A 55 0.06 -12.42 4.70
N LYS A 56 -0.38 -12.79 5.90
CA LYS A 56 -0.73 -11.83 6.97
C LYS A 56 0.44 -10.90 7.30
N MET A 57 1.67 -11.43 7.35
CA MET A 57 2.88 -10.67 7.62
C MET A 57 3.22 -9.74 6.45
N GLY A 58 3.17 -10.23 5.21
CA GLY A 58 3.36 -9.41 4.01
C GLY A 58 2.37 -8.25 3.91
N LEU A 59 1.10 -8.50 4.21
CA LEU A 59 0.08 -7.45 4.28
C LEU A 59 0.40 -6.39 5.36
N GLN A 60 0.91 -6.78 6.53
CA GLN A 60 1.33 -5.83 7.55
C GLN A 60 2.51 -4.97 7.07
N ASN A 61 3.48 -5.58 6.38
CA ASN A 61 4.64 -4.87 5.84
C ASN A 61 4.27 -3.90 4.71
N ILE A 62 3.39 -4.30 3.80
CA ILE A 62 2.84 -3.41 2.77
C ILE A 62 2.07 -2.26 3.43
N ARG A 63 1.28 -2.53 4.47
CA ARG A 63 0.59 -1.46 5.20
C ARG A 63 1.57 -0.51 5.88
N SER A 64 2.60 -0.99 6.54
CA SER A 64 3.51 -0.12 7.30
C SER A 64 4.47 0.67 6.41
N LYS A 65 5.02 0.02 5.37
CA LYS A 65 6.17 0.51 4.58
C LYS A 65 5.93 0.54 3.07
N GLY A 66 4.75 0.13 2.60
CA GLY A 66 4.41 0.11 1.19
C GLY A 66 4.42 1.51 0.58
N LYS A 67 4.96 1.60 -0.65
CA LYS A 67 4.83 2.79 -1.49
C LYS A 67 3.50 2.72 -2.23
N PHE A 68 2.51 3.46 -1.75
CA PHE A 68 1.19 3.53 -2.37
C PHE A 68 1.17 4.59 -3.48
N ILE A 69 0.95 4.16 -4.74
CA ILE A 69 0.87 5.06 -5.90
C ILE A 69 -0.47 5.82 -5.91
N LEU A 70 -1.55 5.15 -5.51
CA LEU A 70 -2.88 5.72 -5.38
C LEU A 70 -3.23 5.89 -3.91
N ASN A 71 -3.84 7.02 -3.56
CA ASN A 71 -4.13 7.38 -2.17
C ASN A 71 -2.92 7.16 -1.23
N PRO A 72 -1.74 7.74 -1.54
CA PRO A 72 -0.64 7.74 -0.59
C PRO A 72 -1.21 8.25 0.73
N ARG A 73 -1.05 7.47 1.80
CA ARG A 73 -1.58 7.82 3.11
C ARG A 73 -1.36 9.30 3.33
N ARG A 74 -2.42 10.00 3.72
CA ARG A 74 -2.45 11.41 4.13
C ARG A 74 -1.53 11.60 5.35
N GLY A 75 -0.23 11.39 5.16
CA GLY A 75 0.86 11.46 6.13
C GLY A 75 1.43 12.87 6.23
N ALA A 76 0.71 13.87 5.73
CA ALA A 76 0.75 15.20 6.30
C ALA A 76 -0.50 15.32 7.18
N SER A 77 -0.30 15.38 8.49
CA SER A 77 -1.34 15.69 9.46
C SER A 77 -2.24 16.82 8.94
N ARG A 78 -3.51 16.52 8.65
CA ARG A 78 -4.53 17.52 8.30
C ARG A 78 -5.07 18.24 9.54
N VAL A 79 -4.41 18.13 10.69
CA VAL A 79 -4.69 19.03 11.80
C VAL A 79 -4.05 20.36 11.40
N PRO A 80 -4.83 21.43 11.16
CA PRO A 80 -4.24 22.75 11.01
C PRO A 80 -3.44 23.02 12.28
N LYS A 81 -2.11 23.02 12.16
CA LYS A 81 -1.24 23.40 13.27
C LYS A 81 -1.60 24.83 13.63
N ARG A 82 -1.65 25.15 14.92
CA ARG A 82 -1.76 26.54 15.36
C ARG A 82 -0.35 27.06 15.59
N CYS A 83 -0.12 28.33 15.26
CA CYS A 83 1.15 28.97 15.55
C CYS A 83 1.39 28.93 17.07
N PRO A 84 2.54 28.43 17.55
CA PRO A 84 2.81 28.38 18.98
C PRO A 84 2.97 29.78 19.61
N SER A 85 3.30 30.80 18.82
CA SER A 85 3.45 32.17 19.32
C SER A 85 2.14 32.96 19.37
N CYS A 86 1.24 32.80 18.40
CA CYS A 86 0.03 33.64 18.30
C CYS A 86 -1.29 32.87 18.19
N GLY A 87 -1.27 31.54 18.11
CA GLY A 87 -2.47 30.70 18.04
C GLY A 87 -3.20 30.67 16.69
N ALA A 88 -2.73 31.45 15.71
CA ALA A 88 -3.31 31.51 14.36
C ALA A 88 -3.22 30.17 13.63
N LYS A 89 -4.19 29.87 12.76
CA LYS A 89 -4.17 28.64 11.94
C LYS A 89 -3.04 28.74 10.92
N THR A 90 -2.10 27.80 10.96
CA THR A 90 -0.99 27.74 10.01
C THR A 90 -1.41 26.99 8.75
N ARG A 91 -0.80 27.38 7.63
CA ARG A 91 -1.02 26.69 6.35
C ARG A 91 -0.25 25.38 6.35
N PRO A 92 -0.78 24.30 5.76
CA PRO A 92 -0.03 23.06 5.62
C PRO A 92 1.28 23.30 4.86
N GLY A 93 2.42 22.95 5.47
CA GLY A 93 3.74 23.08 4.85
C GLY A 93 4.37 24.49 4.91
N SER A 94 3.76 25.48 5.55
CA SER A 94 4.42 26.79 5.77
C SER A 94 5.59 26.64 6.74
N SER A 95 6.73 27.28 6.45
CA SER A 95 7.90 27.34 7.34
C SER A 95 7.81 28.45 8.40
N TYR A 96 6.83 29.34 8.31
CA TYR A 96 6.61 30.45 9.23
C TYR A 96 5.13 30.86 9.31
N CYS A 97 4.76 31.63 10.34
CA CYS A 97 3.42 32.15 10.53
C CYS A 97 3.17 33.41 9.69
N HIS A 98 2.11 33.44 8.89
CA HIS A 98 1.75 34.62 8.10
C HIS A 98 1.16 35.78 8.93
N GLU A 99 0.74 35.53 10.17
CA GLU A 99 0.15 36.56 11.05
C GLU A 99 1.22 37.24 11.93
N CYS A 100 2.19 36.50 12.45
CA CYS A 100 3.20 37.02 13.39
C CYS A 100 4.65 36.81 12.97
N ALA A 101 4.90 36.27 11.77
CA ALA A 101 6.22 35.99 11.21
C ALA A 101 7.10 34.98 12.00
N THR A 102 6.61 34.34 13.06
CA THR A 102 7.35 33.28 13.78
C THR A 102 7.70 32.12 12.86
N GLN A 103 8.96 31.71 12.84
CA GLN A 103 9.42 30.50 12.13
C GLN A 103 9.09 29.22 12.91
N PHE A 104 8.66 28.18 12.21
CA PHE A 104 8.41 26.86 12.79
C PHE A 104 9.70 26.03 12.67
N ASN A 105 10.51 26.01 13.74
CA ASN A 105 11.63 25.07 13.87
C ASN A 105 11.14 23.63 14.06
#